data_AF-A0A7W3T6S0-F1
#
_entry.id   AF-A0A7W3T6S0-F1
#
_cell.length_a   1.000
_cell.length_b   1.000
_cell.length_c   1.000
_cell.angle_alpha   90.00
_cell.angle_beta   90.00
_cell.angle_gamma   90.00
#
_symmetry.space_group_name_H-M   'P 1'
#
loop_
_entity.id
_entity.type
_entity.pdbx_description
1 polymer ?
#
loop_
_entity_poly.entity_id
_entity_poly.type
_entity_poly.pdbx_seq_one_letter_code
_entity_poly.pdbx_strand_id
1 'polypeptide(L)'
;MDINALFTDRGLRAWCDDRRDQHLEDARQYGQLADILARRLRETSIEGDRLLSAWLRARQVVRHLRDMERVSRRAASDAEALHTSYRTRVLELPARREAAALAKDRRRDSRARRKALRASTARAAQQLGDGTATGYTMAAGAEGQQSLPKVADLFAKQRREGAR
;
A
#
# COMPACT_ATOMS: atom_id res chain seq x y z
N MET A 1 -17.88 -31.47 -0.27
CA MET A 1 -17.12 -30.69 0.71
C MET A 1 -18.07 -30.32 1.83
N ASP A 2 -17.69 -30.54 3.09
CA ASP A 2 -18.47 -30.02 4.23
C ASP A 2 -18.36 -28.49 4.26
N ILE A 3 -19.50 -27.80 4.27
CA ILE A 3 -19.56 -26.34 4.25
C ILE A 3 -18.95 -25.73 5.51
N ASN A 4 -18.99 -26.44 6.64
CA ASN A 4 -18.42 -25.96 7.89
C ASN A 4 -16.89 -25.88 7.83
N ALA A 5 -16.25 -26.74 7.03
CA ALA A 5 -14.80 -26.70 6.83
C ALA A 5 -14.34 -25.38 6.18
N LEU A 6 -15.16 -24.75 5.34
CA LEU A 6 -14.85 -23.46 4.69
C LEU A 6 -14.77 -22.29 5.70
N PHE A 7 -15.37 -22.41 6.89
CA PHE A 7 -15.31 -21.38 7.92
C PHE A 7 -14.11 -21.53 8.87
N THR A 8 -13.13 -22.33 8.48
CA THR A 8 -11.83 -22.43 9.17
C THR A 8 -10.76 -21.79 8.30
N ASP A 9 -9.70 -21.24 8.93
CA ASP A 9 -8.57 -20.68 8.18
C ASP A 9 -7.99 -21.69 7.19
N ARG A 10 -7.74 -22.91 7.66
CA ARG A 10 -7.17 -24.00 6.87
C ARG A 10 -8.08 -24.42 5.73
N GLY A 11 -9.38 -24.58 5.99
CA GLY A 11 -10.32 -25.05 4.97
C GLY A 11 -10.59 -23.99 3.91
N LEU A 12 -10.73 -22.71 4.29
CA LEU A 12 -10.84 -21.63 3.31
C LEU A 12 -9.56 -21.49 2.50
N ARG A 13 -8.39 -21.56 3.16
CA ARG A 13 -7.09 -21.48 2.49
C ARG A 13 -6.93 -22.57 1.44
N ALA A 14 -7.19 -23.82 1.81
CA ALA A 14 -7.09 -24.95 0.90
C ALA A 14 -8.03 -24.80 -0.31
N TRP A 15 -9.26 -24.32 -0.09
CA TRP A 15 -10.19 -24.04 -1.18
C TRP A 15 -9.70 -22.91 -2.09
N CYS A 16 -9.20 -21.81 -1.51
CA CYS A 16 -8.64 -20.69 -2.26
C CYS A 16 -7.42 -21.10 -3.10
N ASP A 17 -6.51 -21.91 -2.54
CA ASP A 17 -5.36 -22.45 -3.27
C ASP A 17 -5.81 -23.32 -4.45
N ASP A 18 -6.76 -24.24 -4.23
CA ASP A 18 -7.31 -25.11 -5.28
C ASP A 18 -8.00 -24.31 -6.39
N ARG A 19 -8.83 -23.31 -6.04
CA ARG A 19 -9.48 -22.44 -7.03
C ARG A 19 -8.48 -21.57 -7.78
N ARG A 20 -7.47 -21.04 -7.10
CA ARG A 20 -6.38 -20.27 -7.74
C ARG A 20 -5.68 -21.13 -8.78
N ASP A 21 -5.29 -22.34 -8.40
CA ASP A 21 -4.54 -23.24 -9.28
C ASP A 21 -5.39 -23.66 -10.49
N GLN A 22 -6.68 -23.97 -10.28
CA GLN A 22 -7.62 -24.23 -11.37
C GLN A 22 -7.73 -23.03 -12.33
N HIS A 23 -7.89 -21.81 -11.82
CA HIS A 23 -8.02 -20.63 -12.67
C HIS A 23 -6.72 -20.28 -13.40
N LEU A 24 -5.55 -20.57 -12.81
CA LEU A 24 -4.27 -20.42 -13.49
C LEU A 24 -4.09 -21.45 -14.61
N GLU A 25 -4.53 -22.69 -14.37
CA GLU A 25 -4.55 -23.74 -15.40
C GLU A 25 -5.49 -23.36 -16.55
N ASP A 26 -6.71 -22.92 -16.27
CA ASP A 26 -7.67 -22.43 -17.27
C ASP A 26 -7.07 -21.29 -18.10
N ALA A 27 -6.44 -20.31 -17.43
CA ALA A 27 -5.80 -19.19 -18.11
C ALA A 27 -4.69 -19.66 -19.06
N ARG A 28 -3.88 -20.65 -18.65
CA ARG A 28 -2.84 -21.25 -19.50
C ARG A 28 -3.46 -21.91 -20.73
N GLN A 29 -4.51 -22.70 -20.53
CA GLN A 29 -5.21 -23.40 -21.62
C GLN A 29 -5.83 -22.43 -22.62
N TYR A 30 -6.50 -21.37 -22.15
CA TYR A 30 -7.05 -20.34 -23.02
C TYR A 30 -5.98 -19.60 -23.81
N GLY A 31 -4.85 -19.26 -23.18
CA GLY A 31 -3.72 -18.64 -23.85
C GLY A 31 -3.11 -19.52 -24.94
N GLN A 32 -2.92 -20.81 -24.66
CA GLN A 32 -2.42 -21.79 -25.63
C GLN A 32 -3.37 -21.97 -26.82
N LEU A 33 -4.67 -22.12 -26.56
CA LEU A 33 -5.68 -22.26 -27.61
C LEU A 33 -5.78 -21.00 -28.48
N ALA A 34 -5.67 -19.83 -27.86
CA ALA A 34 -5.62 -18.54 -28.54
C ALA A 34 -4.47 -18.49 -29.56
N ASP A 35 -3.28 -18.95 -29.19
CA ASP A 35 -2.10 -18.96 -30.06
C ASP A 35 -2.21 -19.98 -31.20
N ILE A 36 -2.72 -21.18 -30.90
CA ILE A 36 -2.97 -22.22 -31.91
C ILE A 36 -3.98 -21.73 -32.95
N LEU A 37 -5.12 -21.17 -32.51
CA LEU A 37 -6.15 -20.65 -33.41
C LEU A 37 -5.65 -19.43 -34.18
N ALA A 38 -4.92 -18.52 -33.54
CA ALA A 38 -4.35 -17.34 -34.22
C ALA A 38 -3.46 -17.77 -35.40
N ARG A 39 -2.57 -18.74 -35.16
CA ARG A 39 -1.67 -19.26 -36.19
C ARG A 39 -2.46 -19.94 -37.31
N ARG A 40 -3.38 -20.86 -36.97
CA ARG A 40 -4.14 -21.61 -37.97
C ARG A 40 -5.02 -20.71 -38.84
N LEU A 41 -5.67 -19.70 -38.25
CA LEU A 41 -6.53 -18.77 -38.97
C LEU A 41 -5.73 -17.81 -39.87
N ARG A 42 -4.50 -17.47 -39.52
CA ARG A 42 -3.61 -16.67 -40.37
C ARG A 42 -3.07 -17.45 -41.57
N GLU A 43 -2.87 -18.75 -41.42
CA GLU A 43 -2.46 -19.66 -42.50
C GLU A 43 -3.62 -19.99 -43.45
N THR A 44 -4.87 -19.78 -43.02
CA THR A 44 -6.06 -20.08 -43.83
C THR A 44 -6.39 -18.89 -44.72
N SER A 45 -6.03 -18.97 -46.01
CA SER A 45 -6.46 -18.02 -47.04
C SER A 45 -7.85 -18.38 -47.56
N ILE A 46 -8.75 -17.41 -47.60
CA ILE A 46 -10.05 -17.54 -48.27
C ILE A 46 -9.99 -16.79 -49.60
N GLU A 47 -10.62 -17.35 -50.64
CA GLU A 47 -10.72 -16.68 -51.94
C GLU A 47 -11.32 -15.28 -51.78
N GLY A 48 -10.67 -14.27 -52.37
CA GLY A 48 -11.06 -12.86 -52.24
C GLY A 48 -10.50 -12.13 -51.01
N ASP A 49 -9.66 -12.77 -50.19
CA ASP A 49 -9.02 -12.10 -49.06
C ASP A 49 -8.06 -10.98 -49.51
N ARG A 50 -8.15 -9.83 -48.83
CA ARG A 50 -7.18 -8.73 -48.95
C ARG A 50 -5.96 -9.01 -48.08
N LEU A 51 -4.87 -8.27 -48.30
CA LEU A 51 -3.55 -8.45 -47.67
C LEU A 51 -3.51 -8.50 -46.13
N LEU A 52 -4.62 -8.28 -45.40
CA LEU A 52 -4.71 -8.38 -43.94
C LEU A 52 -5.99 -9.07 -43.43
N SER A 53 -6.87 -9.53 -44.32
CA SER A 53 -8.18 -10.08 -43.95
C SER A 53 -8.05 -11.26 -42.99
N ALA A 54 -7.15 -12.21 -43.29
CA ALA A 54 -6.87 -13.36 -42.43
C ALA A 54 -6.37 -12.96 -41.04
N TRP A 55 -5.49 -11.96 -40.96
CA TRP A 55 -4.97 -11.46 -39.68
C TRP A 55 -6.06 -10.80 -38.83
N LEU A 56 -6.90 -9.96 -39.42
CA LEU A 56 -8.00 -9.29 -38.72
C LEU A 56 -9.02 -10.31 -38.20
N ARG A 57 -9.39 -11.29 -39.03
CA ARG A 57 -10.30 -12.37 -38.66
C ARG A 57 -9.74 -13.19 -37.50
N ALA A 58 -8.46 -13.59 -37.60
CA ALA A 58 -7.77 -14.29 -36.53
C ALA A 58 -7.79 -13.47 -35.22
N ARG A 59 -7.52 -12.17 -35.29
CA ARG A 59 -7.54 -11.28 -34.12
C ARG A 59 -8.93 -11.17 -33.50
N GLN A 60 -9.99 -11.08 -34.30
CA GLN A 60 -11.37 -10.99 -33.81
C GLN A 60 -11.81 -12.28 -33.09
N VAL A 61 -11.51 -13.44 -33.67
CA VAL A 61 -11.84 -14.74 -33.06
C VAL A 61 -11.06 -14.96 -31.77
N VAL A 62 -9.74 -14.73 -31.82
CA VAL A 62 -8.84 -15.01 -30.70
C VAL A 62 -9.04 -14.06 -29.51
N ARG A 63 -9.58 -12.86 -29.75
CA ARG A 63 -9.89 -11.89 -28.67
C ARG A 63 -10.71 -12.52 -27.55
N HIS A 64 -11.70 -13.37 -27.88
CA HIS A 64 -12.56 -13.98 -26.87
C HIS A 64 -11.78 -14.90 -25.92
N LEU A 65 -10.86 -15.71 -26.44
CA LEU A 65 -10.00 -16.56 -25.61
C LEU A 65 -9.03 -15.73 -24.76
N ARG A 66 -8.51 -14.62 -25.31
CA ARG A 66 -7.67 -13.69 -24.55
C ARG A 66 -8.43 -12.99 -23.43
N ASP A 67 -9.71 -12.68 -23.65
CA ASP A 67 -10.58 -12.14 -22.61
C ASP A 67 -10.85 -13.19 -21.51
N MET A 68 -11.08 -14.45 -21.89
CA MET A 68 -11.23 -15.57 -20.94
C MET A 68 -9.96 -15.79 -20.10
N GLU A 69 -8.78 -15.82 -20.75
CA GLU A 69 -7.47 -15.88 -20.06
C GLU A 69 -7.34 -14.77 -19.01
N ARG A 70 -7.66 -13.53 -19.39
CA ARG A 70 -7.59 -12.38 -18.47
C ARG A 70 -8.55 -12.52 -17.29
N VAL A 71 -9.79 -12.95 -17.54
CA VAL A 71 -10.80 -13.15 -16.50
C VAL A 71 -10.36 -14.26 -15.54
N SER A 72 -9.85 -15.37 -16.04
CA SER A 72 -9.34 -16.46 -15.20
C SER A 72 -8.15 -16.02 -14.34
N ARG A 73 -7.20 -15.25 -14.88
CA ARG A 73 -6.11 -14.68 -14.06
C ARG A 73 -6.62 -13.76 -12.95
N ARG A 74 -7.66 -12.97 -13.25
CA ARG A 74 -8.30 -12.13 -12.24
C ARG A 74 -9.01 -12.96 -11.17
N ALA A 75 -9.74 -14.00 -11.56
CA ALA A 75 -10.38 -14.92 -10.64
C ALA A 75 -9.37 -15.60 -9.70
N ALA A 76 -8.19 -15.98 -10.21
CA ALA A 76 -7.10 -16.50 -9.38
C ALA A 76 -6.62 -15.48 -8.34
N SER A 77 -6.47 -14.20 -8.73
CA SER A 77 -6.12 -13.12 -7.80
C SER A 77 -7.24 -12.85 -6.78
N ASP A 78 -8.50 -12.95 -7.19
CA ASP A 78 -9.65 -12.72 -6.31
C ASP A 78 -9.79 -13.85 -5.28
N ALA A 79 -9.40 -15.09 -5.63
CA ALA A 79 -9.34 -16.21 -4.68
C ALA A 79 -8.35 -15.93 -3.52
N GLU A 80 -7.18 -15.35 -3.81
CA GLU A 80 -6.22 -14.92 -2.79
C GLU A 80 -6.72 -13.74 -1.97
N ALA A 81 -7.37 -12.77 -2.63
CA ALA A 81 -7.97 -11.61 -1.97
C ALA A 81 -9.09 -12.03 -1.00
N LEU A 82 -9.84 -13.09 -1.32
CA LEU A 82 -10.86 -13.67 -0.45
C LEU A 82 -10.24 -14.20 0.85
N HIS A 83 -9.19 -15.03 0.77
CA HIS A 83 -8.51 -15.56 1.96
C HIS A 83 -7.96 -14.42 2.83
N THR A 84 -7.27 -13.46 2.21
CA THR A 84 -6.73 -12.28 2.89
C THR A 84 -7.82 -11.48 3.60
N SER A 85 -8.96 -11.27 2.94
CA SER A 85 -10.10 -10.54 3.49
C SER A 85 -10.73 -11.28 4.67
N TYR A 86 -10.91 -12.58 4.56
CA TYR A 86 -11.45 -13.42 5.64
C TYR A 86 -10.53 -13.40 6.86
N ARG A 87 -9.23 -13.63 6.66
CA ARG A 87 -8.24 -13.60 7.74
C ARG A 87 -8.26 -12.26 8.47
N THR A 88 -8.22 -11.16 7.72
CA THR A 88 -8.15 -9.79 8.26
C THR A 88 -9.44 -9.36 8.98
N ARG A 89 -10.61 -9.79 8.49
CA ARG A 89 -11.92 -9.33 8.97
C ARG A 89 -12.57 -10.26 10.00
N VAL A 90 -12.22 -11.55 10.00
CA VAL A 90 -12.83 -12.55 10.88
C VAL A 90 -11.82 -13.03 11.91
N LEU A 91 -10.67 -13.53 11.47
CA LEU A 91 -9.71 -14.21 12.37
C LEU A 91 -8.89 -13.22 13.20
N GLU A 92 -8.36 -12.17 12.57
CA GLU A 92 -7.50 -11.18 13.22
C GLU A 92 -8.29 -10.08 13.95
N LEU A 93 -9.61 -10.02 13.79
CA LEU A 93 -10.42 -8.93 14.30
C LEU A 93 -10.29 -8.74 15.83
N PRO A 94 -10.30 -9.79 16.68
CA PRO A 94 -10.10 -9.63 18.12
C PRO A 94 -8.77 -8.97 18.46
N ALA A 95 -7.66 -9.51 17.93
CA ALA A 95 -6.32 -8.96 18.14
C ALA A 95 -6.20 -7.51 17.64
N ARG A 96 -6.87 -7.17 16.53
CA ARG A 96 -6.90 -5.79 16.01
C ARG A 96 -7.68 -4.85 16.93
N ARG A 97 -8.76 -5.30 17.55
CA ARG A 97 -9.52 -4.51 18.54
C ARG A 97 -8.68 -4.26 19.79
N GLU A 98 -7.97 -5.26 20.27
CA GLU A 98 -7.04 -5.13 21.41
C GLU A 98 -5.90 -4.15 21.09
N ALA A 99 -5.26 -4.30 19.93
CA ALA A 99 -4.21 -3.40 19.48
C ALA A 99 -4.71 -1.95 19.33
N ALA A 100 -5.94 -1.76 18.85
CA ALA A 100 -6.57 -0.44 18.74
C ALA A 100 -6.86 0.18 20.12
N ALA A 101 -7.29 -0.61 21.10
CA ALA A 101 -7.48 -0.17 22.48
C ALA A 101 -6.15 0.30 23.09
N LEU A 102 -5.11 -0.54 23.00
CA LEU A 102 -3.76 -0.20 23.48
C LEU A 102 -3.19 1.05 22.79
N ALA A 103 -3.42 1.20 21.48
CA ALA A 103 -2.99 2.39 20.75
C ALA A 103 -3.75 3.66 21.19
N LYS A 104 -5.04 3.54 21.52
CA LYS A 104 -5.85 4.66 22.04
C LYS A 104 -5.32 5.10 23.41
N ASP A 105 -4.98 4.16 24.28
CA ASP A 105 -4.44 4.46 25.61
C ASP A 105 -3.06 5.11 25.51
N ARG A 106 -2.15 4.56 24.70
CA ARG A 106 -0.84 5.19 24.40
C ARG A 106 -1.00 6.61 23.86
N ARG A 107 -1.99 6.84 22.98
CA ARG A 107 -2.29 8.19 22.46
C ARG A 107 -2.80 9.11 23.57
N ARG A 108 -3.66 8.64 24.48
CA ARG A 108 -4.13 9.41 25.64
C ARG A 108 -2.98 9.80 26.55
N ASP A 109 -2.10 8.86 26.88
CA ASP A 109 -0.94 9.09 27.75
C ASP A 109 0.03 10.07 27.13
N SER A 110 0.34 9.92 25.83
CA SER A 110 1.22 10.86 25.13
C SER A 110 0.65 12.28 25.07
N ARG A 111 -0.68 12.43 24.97
CA ARG A 111 -1.35 13.74 25.01
C ARG A 111 -1.29 14.34 26.41
N ALA A 112 -1.53 13.53 27.44
CA ALA A 112 -1.42 13.96 28.84
C ALA A 112 0.01 14.43 29.18
N ARG A 113 1.03 13.64 28.80
CA ARG A 113 2.45 14.01 28.98
C ARG A 113 2.81 15.31 28.26
N ARG A 114 2.39 15.48 27.01
CA ARG A 114 2.61 16.73 26.26
C ARG A 114 1.91 17.93 26.90
N LYS A 115 0.69 17.75 27.40
CA LYS A 115 -0.04 18.81 28.12
C LYS A 115 0.69 19.19 29.42
N ALA A 116 1.16 18.20 30.18
CA ALA A 116 1.92 18.42 31.40
C ALA A 116 3.24 19.18 31.13
N LEU A 117 3.98 18.77 30.09
CA LEU A 117 5.22 19.46 29.68
C LEU A 117 4.96 20.91 29.26
N ARG A 118 3.90 21.18 28.48
CA ARG A 118 3.54 22.55 28.11
C ARG A 118 3.16 23.40 29.33
N ALA A 119 2.46 22.81 30.30
CA ALA A 119 2.08 23.50 31.52
C ALA A 119 3.31 23.80 32.41
N SER A 120 4.28 22.88 32.51
CA SER A 120 5.51 23.13 33.26
C SER A 120 6.39 24.20 32.60
N THR A 121 6.52 24.18 31.27
CA THR A 121 7.27 25.23 30.54
C THR A 121 6.59 26.59 30.67
N ALA A 122 5.26 26.65 30.64
CA ALA A 122 4.53 27.92 30.83
C ALA A 122 4.71 28.47 32.25
N ARG A 123 4.67 27.61 33.28
CA ARG A 123 4.95 28.02 34.67
C ARG A 123 6.38 28.51 34.85
N ALA A 124 7.36 27.82 34.27
CA ALA A 124 8.76 28.24 34.31
C ALA A 124 8.97 29.60 33.63
N ALA A 125 8.30 29.85 32.51
CA ALA A 125 8.35 31.15 31.82
C ALA A 125 7.71 32.27 32.65
N GLN A 126 6.59 32.00 33.34
CA GLN A 126 5.96 32.98 34.26
C GLN A 126 6.89 33.30 35.44
N GLN A 127 7.53 32.30 36.05
CA GLN A 127 8.47 32.52 37.15
C GLN A 127 9.72 33.32 36.73
N LEU A 128 10.18 33.16 35.48
CA LEU A 128 11.28 33.96 34.93
C LEU A 128 10.86 35.40 34.60
N GLY A 129 9.60 35.61 34.19
CA GLY A 129 9.04 36.95 33.95
C GLY A 129 8.76 37.74 35.24
N ASP A 130 8.29 37.06 36.28
CA ASP A 130 8.03 37.66 37.60
C ASP A 130 9.32 37.88 38.41
N GLY A 131 10.43 37.23 38.04
CA GLY A 131 11.75 37.37 38.67
C GLY A 131 12.59 38.58 38.19
N THR A 132 12.15 39.32 37.17
CA THR A 132 12.84 40.52 36.65
C THR A 132 12.28 41.82 37.20
N ALA A 133 12.13 41.91 38.52
CA ALA A 133 11.97 43.16 39.25
C ALA A 133 12.94 43.20 40.43
N THR A 134 14.21 42.90 40.20
CA THR A 134 15.28 43.27 41.13
C THR A 134 16.47 43.73 40.31
N GLY A 135 16.74 45.02 40.40
CA GLY A 135 17.64 45.75 39.52
C GLY A 135 19.04 45.18 39.49
N TYR A 136 19.53 44.98 38.28
CA TYR A 136 20.95 45.11 37.97
C TYR A 136 21.06 46.06 36.77
N THR A 137 21.25 47.33 37.08
CA THR A 137 21.80 48.30 36.14
C THR A 137 23.26 47.91 35.87
N MET A 138 23.58 47.44 34.67
CA MET A 138 24.92 47.62 34.12
C MET A 138 24.84 47.85 32.60
N ALA A 139 25.19 49.10 32.26
CA ALA A 139 25.96 49.56 31.11
C ALA A 139 25.68 48.96 29.72
N ALA A 140 25.27 49.86 28.83
CA ALA A 140 25.44 49.72 27.39
C ALA A 140 26.90 49.37 27.03
N GLY A 141 27.07 48.29 26.28
CA GLY A 141 28.32 47.88 25.66
C GLY A 141 28.01 47.14 24.37
N ALA A 142 28.47 47.69 23.25
CA ALA A 142 28.44 47.06 21.95
C ALA A 142 29.28 45.77 21.96
N GLU A 143 28.80 44.73 21.25
CA GLU A 143 29.55 43.92 20.28
C GLU A 143 28.82 42.59 20.02
N GLY A 144 28.83 42.16 18.76
CA GLY A 144 27.89 41.18 18.22
C GLY A 144 28.14 39.73 18.61
N GLN A 145 27.17 38.87 18.28
CA GLN A 145 27.42 37.55 17.68
C GLN A 145 26.12 36.84 17.27
N GLN A 146 26.11 36.48 15.98
CA GLN A 146 25.71 35.18 15.43
C GLN A 146 24.22 34.76 15.49
N SER A 147 23.52 35.05 14.40
CA SER A 147 22.33 34.31 14.02
C SER A 147 22.69 32.86 13.68
N LEU A 148 22.16 31.90 14.46
CA LEU A 148 22.21 30.49 14.10
C LEU A 148 21.49 30.27 12.75
N PRO A 149 22.06 29.49 11.81
CA PRO A 149 21.40 29.22 10.54
C PRO A 149 20.09 28.47 10.79
N LYS A 150 19.04 28.89 10.08
CA LYS A 150 17.74 28.22 10.11
C LYS A 150 17.93 26.77 9.63
N VAL A 151 17.25 25.83 10.26
CA VAL A 151 17.31 24.38 9.97
C VAL A 151 17.12 24.06 8.48
N ALA A 152 16.45 24.94 7.72
CA ALA A 152 16.31 24.84 6.27
C ALA A 152 17.66 24.84 5.51
N ASP A 153 18.68 25.54 5.99
CA ASP A 153 19.98 25.66 5.30
C ASP A 153 20.87 24.43 5.51
N LEU A 154 20.69 23.68 6.61
CA LEU A 154 21.40 22.44 6.89
C LEU A 154 21.05 21.32 5.89
N PHE A 155 19.81 21.28 5.41
CA PHE A 155 19.37 20.27 4.42
C PHE A 155 19.75 20.60 2.98
N ALA A 156 20.03 21.87 2.67
CA ALA A 156 20.52 22.28 1.35
C ALA A 156 22.00 21.89 1.16
N LYS A 157 22.80 21.94 2.22
CA LYS A 157 24.23 21.60 2.17
C LYS A 157 24.48 20.10 1.98
N GLN A 158 23.72 19.23 2.66
CA GLN A 158 23.86 17.78 2.52
C GLN A 158 23.54 17.24 1.10
N ARG A 159 22.66 17.89 0.34
CA ARG A 159 22.35 17.47 -1.04
C ARG A 159 23.42 17.83 -2.05
N ARG A 160 24.28 18.81 -1.77
CA ARG A 160 25.39 19.20 -2.67
C ARG A 160 26.65 18.36 -2.47
N GLU A 161 26.85 17.81 -1.28
CA GLU A 161 28.05 17.03 -0.95
C GLU A 161 27.91 15.53 -1.27
N GLY A 162 26.68 15.01 -1.46
CA GLY A 162 26.41 13.61 -1.81
C GLY A 162 26.39 13.30 -3.32
N ALA A 163 26.82 14.22 -4.18
CA ALA A 163 26.79 14.07 -5.65
C ALA A 163 28.19 14.13 -6.30
N ARG A 164 29.21 13.60 -5.62
CA ARG A 164 30.52 13.31 -6.19
C ARG A 164 30.89 11.86 -5.96
#